data_AF-A0A7K7KG06-F1
#
_entry.id   AF-A0A7K7KG06-F1
#
_cell.length_a   1.000
_cell.length_b   1.000
_cell.length_c   1.000
_cell.angle_alpha   90.00
_cell.angle_beta   90.00
_cell.angle_gamma   90.00
#
_symmetry.space_group_name_H-M   'P 1'
#
loop_
_entity.id
_entity.type
_entity.pdbx_description
1 polymer ?
#
loop_
_entity_poly.entity_id
_entity_poly.type
_entity_poly.pdbx_seq_one_letter_code
_entity_poly.pdbx_strand_id
1 'polypeptide(L)'
;MESLARALVAFVSPRGAELRCHAPLTHLRHRRGRWQLTVPGATLTADHVVSALPASALARALPAEAEPLARELRAIPAASVAVVNLQYEGAALPVTGFGHLVPSSEDPALLGIVYDSVAFPEHDGTPATPGGTSLRLTV
;
A
#
# COMPACT_ATOMS: atom_id res chain seq x y z
N MET A 1 3.70 -1.97 -10.46
CA MET A 1 2.42 -2.67 -10.18
C MET A 1 1.18 -1.78 -10.18
N GLU A 2 1.28 -0.46 -10.41
CA GLU A 2 0.12 0.45 -10.40
C GLU A 2 -0.94 0.13 -11.49
N SER A 3 -0.51 -0.47 -12.61
CA SER A 3 -1.36 -0.83 -13.75
C SER A 3 -2.56 -1.71 -13.36
N LEU A 4 -2.40 -2.66 -12.44
CA LEU A 4 -3.49 -3.52 -11.98
C LEU A 4 -4.58 -2.71 -11.24
N ALA A 5 -4.19 -1.82 -10.34
CA ALA A 5 -5.13 -0.96 -9.63
C ALA A 5 -5.89 -0.05 -10.60
N ARG A 6 -5.19 0.52 -11.60
CA ARG A 6 -5.82 1.31 -12.66
C ARG A 6 -6.78 0.48 -13.51
N ALA A 7 -6.41 -0.75 -13.85
CA ALA A 7 -7.27 -1.65 -14.61
C ALA A 7 -8.55 -2.03 -13.84
N LEU A 8 -8.45 -2.24 -12.52
CA LEU A 8 -9.62 -2.47 -11.67
C LEU A 8 -10.58 -1.28 -11.68
N VAL A 9 -10.06 -0.06 -11.55
CA VAL A 9 -10.88 1.16 -11.65
C VAL A 9 -11.59 1.22 -13.01
N ALA A 10 -10.85 1.06 -14.10
CA ALA A 10 -11.41 1.07 -15.46
C ALA A 10 -12.45 -0.04 -15.68
N PHE A 11 -12.29 -1.18 -15.01
CA PHE A 11 -13.25 -2.29 -15.06
C PHE A 11 -14.54 -1.98 -14.29
N VAL A 12 -14.48 -1.41 -13.08
CA VAL A 12 -15.68 -1.25 -12.23
C VAL A 12 -16.47 0.04 -12.52
N SER A 13 -15.80 1.12 -12.94
CA SER A 13 -16.46 2.42 -13.19
C SER A 13 -17.63 2.35 -14.18
N PRO A 14 -17.52 1.75 -15.38
CA PRO A 14 -18.65 1.67 -16.32
C PRO A 14 -19.75 0.70 -15.87
N ARG A 15 -19.51 -0.09 -14.82
CA ARG A 15 -20.47 -1.06 -14.25
C ARG A 15 -21.29 -0.47 -13.09
N GLY A 16 -21.22 0.85 -12.90
CA GLY A 16 -22.01 1.57 -11.89
C GLY A 16 -21.38 1.64 -10.51
N ALA A 17 -20.12 1.21 -10.35
CA ALA A 17 -19.39 1.43 -9.09
C ALA A 17 -19.01 2.91 -8.96
N GLU A 18 -19.48 3.55 -7.88
CA GLU A 18 -19.11 4.92 -7.54
C GLU A 18 -17.78 4.95 -6.76
N LEU A 19 -16.79 5.65 -7.30
CA LEU A 19 -15.48 5.81 -6.64
C LEU A 19 -15.36 7.21 -6.05
N ARG A 20 -15.13 7.25 -4.73
CA ARG A 20 -14.89 8.49 -3.99
C ARG A 20 -13.48 8.51 -3.44
N CYS A 21 -12.57 9.17 -4.16
CA CYS A 21 -11.22 9.44 -3.69
C CYS A 21 -11.22 10.60 -2.69
N HIS A 22 -10.20 10.68 -1.84
CA HIS A 22 -10.05 11.73 -0.81
C HIS A 22 -11.25 11.85 0.14
N ALA A 23 -11.99 10.75 0.34
CA ALA A 23 -13.15 10.66 1.22
C ALA A 23 -12.87 9.72 2.40
N PRO A 24 -11.93 10.06 3.32
CA PRO A 24 -11.61 9.20 4.46
C PRO A 24 -12.84 9.01 5.36
N LEU A 25 -13.11 7.77 5.74
CA LEU A 25 -14.14 7.46 6.72
C LEU A 25 -13.73 7.98 8.09
N THR A 26 -14.58 8.80 8.70
CA THR A 26 -14.35 9.35 10.04
C THR A 26 -15.23 8.70 11.09
N HIS A 27 -16.47 8.35 10.73
CA HIS A 27 -17.41 7.70 11.63
C HIS A 27 -18.27 6.69 10.86
N LEU A 28 -18.51 5.55 11.50
CA LEU A 28 -19.39 4.50 11.03
C LEU A 28 -20.44 4.24 12.11
N ARG A 29 -21.73 4.28 11.74
CA ARG A 29 -22.83 4.02 12.68
C ARG A 29 -23.92 3.19 12.02
N HIS A 30 -24.57 2.35 12.80
CA HIS A 30 -25.78 1.67 12.37
C HIS A 30 -27.00 2.35 13.03
N ARG A 31 -27.90 2.92 12.21
CA ARG A 31 -29.10 3.62 12.69
C ARG A 31 -30.31 3.24 11.83
N ARG A 32 -31.43 2.95 12.49
CA ARG A 32 -32.73 2.66 11.83
C ARG A 32 -32.62 1.60 10.73
N GLY A 33 -31.81 0.55 10.97
CA GLY A 33 -31.62 -0.57 10.04
C GLY A 33 -30.69 -0.31 8.86
N ARG A 34 -29.96 0.83 8.83
CA ARG A 34 -28.98 1.13 7.79
C ARG A 34 -27.66 1.62 8.38
N TRP A 35 -26.57 1.40 7.65
CA TRP A 35 -25.28 1.99 7.94
C TRP A 35 -25.23 3.44 7.48
N GLN A 36 -24.58 4.28 8.28
CA GLN A 36 -24.27 5.67 8.00
C GLN A 36 -22.75 5.84 8.07
N LEU A 37 -22.17 6.37 6.99
CA LEU A 37 -20.74 6.58 6.83
C LEU A 37 -20.49 8.09 6.73
N THR A 38 -19.76 8.65 7.69
CA THR A 38 -19.39 10.07 7.67
C THR A 38 -18.03 10.24 7.01
N VAL A 39 -18.01 11.01 5.92
CA VAL A 39 -16.81 11.42 5.18
C VAL A 39 -16.80 12.95 5.10
N PRO A 40 -15.68 13.60 4.69
CA PRO A 40 -15.65 15.05 4.55
C PRO A 40 -16.77 15.57 3.65
N GLY A 41 -17.59 16.48 4.18
CA GLY A 41 -18.67 17.14 3.45
C GLY A 41 -19.90 16.29 3.13
N ALA A 42 -19.95 15.02 3.55
CA ALA A 42 -21.08 14.14 3.23
C ALA A 42 -21.34 13.04 4.27
N THR A 43 -22.59 12.58 4.33
CA THR A 43 -22.95 11.33 5.01
C THR A 43 -23.59 10.40 3.99
N LEU A 44 -23.01 9.21 3.84
CA LEU A 44 -23.50 8.17 2.93
C LEU A 44 -24.29 7.15 3.72
N THR A 45 -25.25 6.49 3.07
CA THR A 45 -26.04 5.40 3.66
C THR A 45 -25.89 4.14 2.85
N ALA A 46 -25.76 3.00 3.52
CA ALA A 46 -25.67 1.69 2.89
C ALA A 46 -26.39 0.63 3.72
N ASP A 47 -26.83 -0.43 3.07
CA ASP A 47 -27.47 -1.57 3.74
C ASP A 47 -26.40 -2.52 4.31
N HIS A 48 -25.25 -2.62 3.64
CA HIS A 48 -24.08 -3.37 4.10
C HIS A 48 -22.80 -2.56 3.92
N VAL A 49 -21.79 -2.85 4.74
CA VAL A 49 -20.46 -2.24 4.67
C VAL A 49 -19.41 -3.34 4.68
N VAL A 50 -18.51 -3.30 3.69
CA VAL A 50 -17.31 -4.15 3.64
C VAL A 50 -16.11 -3.24 3.91
N SER A 51 -15.39 -3.49 5.01
CA SER A 51 -14.18 -2.73 5.33
C SER A 51 -12.95 -3.40 4.74
N ALA A 52 -12.21 -2.64 3.93
CA ALA A 52 -10.86 -2.98 3.47
C ALA A 52 -9.81 -2.00 4.05
N LEU A 53 -10.16 -1.28 5.11
CA LEU A 53 -9.26 -0.33 5.77
C LEU A 53 -8.24 -1.06 6.66
N PRO A 54 -7.07 -0.45 6.93
CA PRO A 54 -6.21 -0.89 8.03
C PRO A 54 -6.98 -0.99 9.34
N ALA A 55 -6.70 -2.00 10.17
CA ALA A 55 -7.45 -2.29 11.39
C ALA A 55 -7.54 -1.08 12.33
N SER A 56 -6.43 -0.36 12.54
CA SER A 56 -6.37 0.86 13.35
C SER A 56 -7.25 2.00 12.79
N ALA A 57 -7.36 2.11 11.46
CA ALA A 57 -8.21 3.12 10.83
C ALA A 57 -9.69 2.79 11.02
N LEU A 58 -10.09 1.53 10.86
CA LEU A 58 -11.46 1.09 11.13
C LEU A 58 -11.82 1.29 12.61
N ALA A 59 -10.93 0.91 13.53
CA ALA A 59 -11.16 1.05 14.96
C ALA A 59 -11.49 2.50 15.39
N ARG A 60 -10.85 3.50 14.76
CA ARG A 60 -11.12 4.92 15.01
C ARG A 60 -12.48 5.39 14.50
N ALA A 61 -13.00 4.76 13.44
CA ALA A 61 -14.28 5.13 12.86
C ALA A 61 -15.47 4.44 13.56
N LEU A 62 -15.23 3.36 14.31
CA LEU A 62 -16.27 2.65 15.03
C LEU A 62 -16.88 3.52 16.14
N PRO A 63 -18.17 3.33 16.43
CA PRO A 63 -18.84 4.09 17.47
C PRO A 63 -18.51 3.48 18.85
N ALA A 64 -18.73 4.25 19.93
CA ALA A 64 -18.35 3.84 21.28
C ALA A 64 -19.02 2.53 21.74
N GLU A 65 -20.22 2.23 21.24
CA GLU A 65 -20.94 0.99 21.55
C GLU A 65 -20.24 -0.26 20.97
N ALA A 66 -19.35 -0.09 19.98
CA ALA A 66 -18.54 -1.15 19.39
C ALA A 66 -17.12 -1.21 19.96
N GLU A 67 -16.88 -0.64 21.14
CA GLU A 67 -15.58 -0.62 21.82
C GLU A 67 -14.92 -2.01 21.95
N PRO A 68 -15.64 -3.12 22.25
CA PRO A 68 -15.01 -4.45 22.27
C PRO A 68 -14.33 -4.79 20.93
N LEU A 69 -14.98 -4.53 19.80
CA LEU A 69 -14.40 -4.75 18.48
C LEU A 69 -13.26 -3.77 18.18
N ALA A 70 -13.42 -2.49 18.52
CA ALA A 70 -12.39 -1.48 18.31
C ALA A 70 -11.11 -1.79 19.11
N ARG A 71 -11.23 -2.46 20.26
CA ARG A 71 -10.08 -2.93 21.05
C ARG A 71 -9.33 -4.06 20.34
N GLU A 72 -10.03 -5.09 19.87
CA GLU A 72 -9.42 -6.19 19.12
C GLU A 72 -8.72 -5.68 17.86
N LEU A 73 -9.34 -4.76 17.13
CA LEU A 73 -8.74 -4.15 15.94
C LEU A 73 -7.49 -3.34 16.24
N ARG A 74 -7.44 -2.61 17.37
CA ARG A 74 -6.25 -1.86 17.80
C ARG A 74 -5.09 -2.75 18.22
N ALA A 75 -5.37 -3.99 18.63
CA ALA A 75 -4.34 -4.94 19.04
C ALA A 75 -3.55 -5.53 17.85
N ILE A 76 -3.99 -5.30 16.60
CA ILE A 76 -3.31 -5.77 15.39
C ILE A 76 -2.14 -4.81 15.06
N PRO A 77 -0.88 -5.23 15.23
CA PRO A 77 0.25 -4.35 14.99
C PRO A 77 0.54 -4.20 13.49
N ALA A 78 1.12 -3.06 13.11
CA ALA A 78 1.74 -2.85 11.81
C ALA A 78 3.17 -2.37 12.03
N ALA A 79 4.09 -2.83 11.18
CA ALA A 79 5.47 -2.34 11.16
C ALA A 79 5.61 -1.19 10.16
N SER A 80 6.45 -0.22 10.49
CA SER A 80 6.89 0.82 9.55
C SER A 80 8.12 0.32 8.80
N VAL A 81 8.11 0.45 7.47
CA VAL A 81 9.22 0.08 6.59
C VAL A 81 9.53 1.28 5.70
N ALA A 82 10.80 1.69 5.68
CA ALA A 82 11.29 2.69 4.73
C ALA A 82 11.74 1.97 3.46
N VAL A 83 11.45 2.56 2.30
CA VAL A 83 11.85 2.03 0.99
C VAL A 83 12.76 3.06 0.33
N VAL A 84 13.99 2.67 0.00
CA VAL A 84 14.99 3.52 -0.64
C VAL A 84 15.33 2.95 -2.01
N ASN A 85 15.01 3.71 -3.06
CA ASN A 85 15.33 3.33 -4.43
C ASN A 85 16.64 3.99 -4.85
N LEU A 86 17.60 3.18 -5.30
CA LEU A 86 18.92 3.60 -5.74
C LEU A 86 19.12 3.22 -7.20
N GLN A 87 19.79 4.08 -7.97
CA GLN A 87 20.15 3.80 -9.35
C GLN A 87 21.61 4.21 -9.59
N TYR A 88 22.36 3.32 -10.24
CA TYR A 88 23.77 3.49 -10.54
C TYR A 88 24.02 3.30 -12.03
N GLU A 89 24.83 4.15 -12.63
CA GLU A 89 25.27 4.01 -14.02
C GLU A 89 26.62 3.27 -14.08
N GLY A 90 26.76 2.33 -15.02
CA GLY A 90 28.00 1.57 -15.24
C GLY A 90 28.38 0.62 -14.09
N ALA A 91 27.49 0.43 -13.10
CA ALA A 91 27.72 -0.50 -12.00
C ALA A 91 27.28 -1.92 -12.39
N ALA A 92 27.96 -2.91 -11.82
CA ALA A 92 27.63 -4.32 -11.94
C ALA A 92 27.46 -4.94 -10.56
N LEU A 93 26.51 -5.86 -10.43
CA LEU A 93 26.35 -6.64 -9.21
C LEU A 93 27.44 -7.69 -9.10
N PRO A 94 27.92 -7.99 -7.87
CA PRO A 94 28.90 -9.05 -7.67
C PRO A 94 28.31 -10.44 -7.95
N VAL A 95 26.99 -10.59 -7.82
CA VAL A 95 26.24 -11.82 -8.10
C VAL A 95 24.89 -11.48 -8.74
N THR A 96 24.39 -12.35 -9.61
CA THR A 96 23.04 -12.23 -10.18
C THR A 96 22.05 -13.01 -9.33
N GLY A 97 20.94 -12.38 -8.97
CA GLY A 97 19.86 -12.98 -8.19
C GLY A 97 18.71 -12.00 -8.01
N PHE A 98 17.66 -12.42 -7.32
CA PHE A 98 16.52 -11.53 -7.01
C PHE A 98 16.91 -10.41 -6.04
N GLY A 99 17.84 -10.68 -5.13
CA GLY A 99 18.22 -9.82 -4.03
C GLY A 99 18.81 -10.63 -2.89
N HIS A 100 19.00 -10.00 -1.74
CA HIS A 100 19.40 -10.68 -0.51
C HIS A 100 18.69 -10.09 0.71
N LEU A 101 18.59 -10.89 1.77
CA LEU A 101 18.11 -10.44 3.07
C LEU A 101 19.30 -10.18 3.99
N VAL A 102 19.11 -9.26 4.93
CA VAL A 102 20.10 -8.97 5.97
C VAL A 102 19.54 -9.52 7.30
N PRO A 103 20.20 -10.52 7.92
CA PRO A 103 19.80 -10.98 9.24
C PRO A 103 19.88 -9.85 10.27
N SER A 104 18.94 -9.83 11.21
CA SER A 104 18.92 -8.80 12.27
C SER A 104 20.14 -8.83 13.20
N SER A 105 20.91 -9.92 13.20
CA SER A 105 22.19 -10.04 13.90
C SER A 105 23.34 -9.30 13.22
N GLU A 106 23.21 -8.98 11.94
CA GLU A 106 24.22 -8.26 11.14
C GLU A 106 23.95 -6.75 11.16
N ASP A 107 22.76 -6.34 10.71
CA ASP A 107 22.31 -4.96 10.77
C ASP A 107 20.78 -4.91 10.98
N PRO A 108 20.29 -4.45 12.15
CA PRO A 108 18.86 -4.36 12.40
C PRO A 108 18.16 -3.22 11.64
N ALA A 109 18.90 -2.30 11.02
CA ALA A 109 18.34 -1.19 10.25
C ALA A 109 18.01 -1.58 8.80
N LEU A 110 18.60 -2.67 8.29
CA LEU A 110 18.39 -3.16 6.92
C LEU A 110 17.64 -4.48 6.94
N LEU A 111 16.57 -4.58 6.16
CA LEU A 111 15.80 -5.83 6.02
C LEU A 111 16.32 -6.68 4.86
N GLY A 112 16.76 -6.02 3.78
CA GLY A 112 17.23 -6.67 2.57
C GLY A 112 17.36 -5.67 1.43
N ILE A 113 17.84 -6.17 0.29
CA ILE A 113 17.98 -5.39 -0.93
C ILE A 113 17.47 -6.24 -2.09
N VAL A 114 16.56 -5.66 -2.88
CA VAL A 114 16.06 -6.22 -4.14
C VAL A 114 16.90 -5.70 -5.30
N TYR A 115 17.26 -6.59 -6.21
CA TYR A 115 18.03 -6.28 -7.41
C TYR A 115 17.07 -6.07 -8.59
N ASP A 116 16.42 -4.91 -8.66
CA ASP A 116 15.31 -4.66 -9.57
C ASP A 116 15.67 -4.91 -11.04
N SER A 117 16.84 -4.44 -11.48
CA SER A 117 17.30 -4.61 -12.87
C SER A 117 17.53 -6.06 -13.27
N VAL A 118 17.69 -6.98 -12.31
CA VAL A 118 17.79 -8.41 -12.62
C VAL A 118 16.40 -8.98 -12.89
N ALA A 119 15.40 -8.59 -12.10
CA ALA A 119 14.03 -9.10 -12.24
C ALA A 119 13.26 -8.42 -13.38
N PHE A 120 13.46 -7.12 -13.57
CA PHE A 120 12.73 -6.30 -14.55
C PHE A 120 13.66 -5.28 -15.22
N PRO A 121 14.61 -5.71 -16.08
CA PRO A 121 15.52 -4.81 -16.81
C PRO A 121 14.79 -3.74 -17.63
N GLU A 122 13.58 -4.03 -18.11
CA GLU A 122 12.74 -3.10 -18.89
C GLU A 122 12.29 -1.87 -18.10
N HIS A 123 12.44 -1.88 -16.77
CA HIS A 123 12.16 -0.74 -15.91
C HIS A 123 13.40 0.08 -15.55
N ASP A 124 14.55 -0.21 -16.15
CA ASP A 124 15.75 0.59 -15.96
C ASP A 124 15.60 1.98 -16.58
N GLY A 125 16.08 3.00 -15.86
CA GLY A 125 16.10 4.36 -16.39
C GLY A 125 17.05 4.47 -17.58
N THR A 126 16.77 5.40 -18.48
CA THR A 126 17.64 5.69 -19.63
C THR A 126 19.05 6.06 -19.14
N PRO A 127 20.11 5.37 -19.59
CA PRO A 127 21.49 5.70 -19.22
C PRO A 127 21.85 7.10 -19.72
N ALA A 128 22.69 7.83 -18.99
CA ALA A 128 23.18 9.14 -19.46
C ALA A 128 24.10 8.99 -20.68
N THR A 129 24.81 7.86 -20.77
CA THR A 129 25.73 7.55 -21.87
C THR A 129 25.11 6.55 -22.87
N PRO A 130 25.21 6.79 -24.19
CA PRO A 130 24.76 5.81 -25.20
C PRO A 130 25.47 4.46 -25.03
N GLY A 131 24.71 3.38 -24.84
CA GLY A 131 25.25 2.04 -24.59
C GLY A 131 25.69 1.79 -23.14
N GLY A 132 25.48 2.74 -22.22
CA GLY A 132 25.71 2.54 -20.80
C GLY A 132 24.71 1.57 -20.17
N THR A 133 25.13 0.88 -19.11
CA THR A 133 24.22 0.07 -18.29
C THR A 133 23.73 0.87 -17.10
N SER A 134 22.52 0.55 -16.64
CA SER A 134 21.92 1.13 -15.44
C SER A 134 21.57 -0.01 -14.50
N LEU A 135 21.82 0.17 -13.20
CA LEU A 135 21.52 -0.78 -12.15
C LEU A 135 20.62 -0.12 -11.12
N ARG A 136 19.42 -0.67 -10.93
CA ARG A 136 18.42 -0.24 -9.96
C ARG A 136 18.31 -1.25 -8.82
N LEU A 137 18.25 -0.72 -7.62
CA LEU A 137 18.13 -1.45 -6.36
C LEU A 137 17.04 -0.82 -5.50
N THR A 138 16.29 -1.65 -4.77
CA THR A 138 15.39 -1.22 -3.71
C THR A 138 15.88 -1.79 -2.38
N VAL A 139 16.15 -0.91 -1.42
CA VAL A 139 16.42 -1.23 -0.02
C VAL A 139 15.15 -1.08 0.80
#